data_AF-A0A448P0T2-F1
#
_entry.id   AF-A0A448P0T2-F1
#
_cell.length_a   1.000
_cell.length_b   1.000
_cell.length_c   1.000
_cell.angle_alpha   90.00
_cell.angle_beta   90.00
_cell.angle_gamma   90.00
#
_symmetry.space_group_name_H-M   'P 1'
#
loop_
_entity.id
_entity.type
_entity.pdbx_description
1 polymer ?
#
loop_
_entity_poly.entity_id
_entity_poly.type
_entity_poly.pdbx_seq_one_letter_code
_entity_poly.pdbx_strand_id
1 'polypeptide(L)'
;MSARRGIPDEPYGTDWRGGSVVVPRRHPVPGPQDPTETPGPGDASPMDEATELRSSDTPSSTAAPAPRAASAAPGSSDPAQRDSDHAPRDSDSAPRGTGATPLSGGGVPLVPVDPERDRRIARRRRLLIIETVLVLAISLGQSAWYSILRIIERMTRGVPLAKQTSTLNASVTPGRPWLDLGYQLSDIAFGVVPALLAIYLLATVNPPRGGVRHRLGLVGPRWGHDLGAGVVIAAAIGIPGLGLYAASRALGINTTVQASALQGAWWVIPVLILAAVMNAVLEETVMIGYLITRWLQVGWSTLTVVLASALIRGTYHLYQGWGGFLGNVVMGAVLGLIFTRTRRLLPLVVAHTVLDVVSFVGYALLAPHLSWL
;
A
#
# COMPACT_ATOMS: atom_id res chain seq x y z
N MET A 1 23.32 -16.13 55.37
CA MET A 1 23.52 -16.49 53.95
C MET A 1 22.17 -16.81 53.35
N SER A 2 21.74 -16.10 52.29
CA SER A 2 20.38 -16.22 51.73
C SER A 2 20.42 -16.93 50.39
N ALA A 3 19.67 -18.04 50.26
CA ALA A 3 19.46 -18.74 49.00
C ALA A 3 18.15 -18.26 48.37
N ARG A 4 18.23 -17.44 47.31
CA ARG A 4 17.05 -17.12 46.49
C ARG A 4 16.82 -18.23 45.46
N ARG A 5 15.60 -18.79 45.45
CA ARG A 5 15.13 -19.75 44.45
C ARG A 5 14.99 -19.05 43.09
N GLY A 6 15.04 -19.84 42.02
CA GLY A 6 15.02 -19.35 40.65
C GLY A 6 13.72 -18.62 40.26
N ILE A 7 13.87 -17.66 39.34
CA ILE A 7 12.78 -17.03 38.60
C ILE A 7 12.61 -17.86 37.30
N PRO A 8 11.39 -18.26 36.91
CA PRO A 8 11.18 -18.87 35.60
C PRO A 8 11.24 -17.82 34.49
N ASP A 9 12.00 -18.10 33.44
CA ASP A 9 12.06 -17.27 32.23
C ASP A 9 10.77 -17.43 31.39
N GLU A 10 9.81 -16.52 31.54
CA GLU A 10 8.75 -16.36 30.53
C GLU A 10 9.23 -15.47 29.37
N PRO A 11 9.11 -15.92 28.11
CA PRO A 11 9.49 -15.10 26.96
C PRO A 11 8.40 -14.05 26.67
N TYR A 12 8.77 -12.77 26.75
CA TYR A 12 7.93 -11.63 26.37
C TYR A 12 7.48 -11.69 24.89
N GLY A 13 6.33 -12.33 24.65
CA GLY A 13 5.66 -12.41 23.35
C GLY A 13 5.12 -11.08 22.89
N THR A 14 5.95 -10.27 22.23
CA THR A 14 5.57 -8.98 21.66
C THR A 14 5.15 -9.10 20.19
N ASP A 15 3.94 -9.65 19.95
CA ASP A 15 3.33 -9.68 18.59
C ASP A 15 2.85 -8.28 18.18
N TRP A 16 3.81 -7.40 17.86
CA TRP A 16 3.54 -6.15 17.15
C TRP A 16 3.73 -6.37 15.64
N ARG A 17 2.63 -6.32 14.91
CA ARG A 17 2.56 -6.63 13.47
C ARG A 17 3.13 -5.50 12.61
N GLY A 18 3.68 -5.88 11.46
CA GLY A 18 3.98 -4.94 10.38
C GLY A 18 2.81 -4.84 9.41
N GLY A 19 2.73 -3.72 8.68
CA GLY A 19 1.95 -3.61 7.44
C GLY A 19 0.56 -2.98 7.56
N SER A 20 -0.25 -3.35 8.55
CA SER A 20 -1.64 -2.85 8.68
C SER A 20 -1.76 -1.52 9.44
N VAL A 21 -2.74 -0.71 9.05
CA VAL A 21 -3.03 0.62 9.61
C VAL A 21 -3.32 0.50 11.12
N VAL A 22 -2.64 1.29 11.94
CA VAL A 22 -2.73 1.15 13.40
C VAL A 22 -3.98 1.88 13.91
N VAL A 23 -4.98 1.11 14.34
CA VAL A 23 -6.00 1.61 15.27
C VAL A 23 -5.42 1.53 16.68
N PRO A 24 -5.20 2.65 17.39
CA PRO A 24 -4.59 2.62 18.72
C PRO A 24 -5.55 1.99 19.75
N ARG A 25 -5.17 0.84 20.31
CA ARG A 25 -5.85 0.28 21.48
C ARG A 25 -5.26 0.88 22.75
N ARG A 26 -6.12 1.36 23.65
CA ARG A 26 -5.74 1.73 25.02
C ARG A 26 -5.24 0.49 25.76
N HIS A 27 -4.30 0.69 26.68
CA HIS A 27 -3.77 -0.39 27.54
C HIS A 27 -4.91 -1.11 28.30
N PRO A 28 -4.85 -2.44 28.46
CA PRO A 28 -5.69 -3.14 29.42
C PRO A 28 -5.38 -2.64 30.83
N VAL A 29 -6.44 -2.25 31.56
CA VAL A 29 -6.37 -2.14 33.03
C VAL A 29 -6.22 -3.57 33.58
N PRO A 30 -5.35 -3.84 34.58
CA PRO A 30 -5.29 -5.14 35.21
C PRO A 30 -6.65 -5.53 35.79
N GLY A 31 -7.16 -6.69 35.42
CA GLY A 31 -8.36 -7.26 36.04
C GLY A 31 -8.08 -7.70 37.50
N PRO A 32 -9.12 -7.91 38.32
CA PRO A 32 -8.95 -8.40 39.68
C PRO A 32 -8.26 -9.77 39.68
N GLN A 33 -7.38 -10.00 40.65
CA GLN A 33 -6.83 -11.33 40.91
C GLN A 33 -7.90 -12.20 41.58
N ASP A 34 -8.13 -13.39 41.05
CA ASP A 34 -9.12 -14.35 41.56
C ASP A 34 -8.50 -15.13 42.76
N PRO A 35 -9.17 -15.23 43.92
CA PRO A 35 -8.56 -15.77 45.14
C PRO A 35 -8.73 -17.29 45.25
N THR A 36 -7.64 -18.05 45.07
CA THR A 36 -7.61 -19.50 45.30
C THR A 36 -6.70 -19.91 46.46
N GLU A 37 -7.07 -19.55 47.68
CA GLU A 37 -6.65 -20.27 48.90
C GLU A 37 -7.89 -20.59 49.75
N THR A 38 -8.12 -21.88 50.01
CA THR A 38 -9.19 -22.38 50.89
C THR A 38 -8.77 -22.39 52.36
N PRO A 39 -9.71 -22.31 53.33
CA PRO A 39 -9.48 -21.60 54.58
C PRO A 39 -8.98 -22.47 55.76
N GLY A 40 -8.33 -21.80 56.72
CA GLY A 40 -8.19 -22.29 58.10
C GLY A 40 -9.38 -21.88 58.99
N PRO A 41 -9.67 -22.61 60.08
CA PRO A 41 -10.85 -22.36 60.91
C PRO A 41 -10.62 -21.23 61.93
N GLY A 42 -11.59 -20.34 62.08
CA GLY A 42 -11.57 -19.28 63.10
C GLY A 42 -12.78 -18.34 63.06
N ASP A 43 -13.67 -18.52 64.03
CA ASP A 43 -14.58 -17.55 64.68
C ASP A 43 -15.53 -16.62 63.85
N ALA A 44 -16.82 -16.93 64.04
CA ALA A 44 -17.88 -16.03 64.51
C ALA A 44 -18.58 -14.99 63.58
N SER A 45 -19.82 -15.35 63.24
CA SER A 45 -21.05 -14.52 63.37
C SER A 45 -21.51 -13.57 62.23
N PRO A 46 -22.83 -13.24 62.15
CA PRO A 46 -23.54 -13.00 60.87
C PRO A 46 -24.19 -11.59 60.73
N MET A 47 -25.16 -11.46 59.79
CA MET A 47 -26.00 -10.29 59.35
C MET A 47 -25.55 -9.71 57.99
N ASP A 48 -26.39 -9.28 57.03
CA ASP A 48 -27.85 -9.39 56.78
C ASP A 48 -28.03 -9.59 55.24
N GLU A 49 -28.95 -10.41 54.73
CA GLU A 49 -30.35 -10.13 54.37
C GLU A 49 -30.63 -8.96 53.38
N ALA A 50 -31.47 -9.28 52.38
CA ALA A 50 -32.52 -8.44 51.78
C ALA A 50 -32.32 -7.74 50.39
N THR A 51 -33.23 -8.13 49.47
CA THR A 51 -33.99 -7.27 48.52
C THR A 51 -33.26 -6.74 47.27
N GLU A 52 -33.48 -7.19 46.02
CA GLU A 52 -34.68 -7.43 45.17
C GLU A 52 -34.94 -6.27 44.17
N LEU A 53 -35.59 -6.61 43.04
CA LEU A 53 -36.27 -5.76 42.04
C LEU A 53 -35.46 -5.24 40.83
N ARG A 54 -36.05 -5.02 39.63
CA ARG A 54 -37.10 -5.73 38.83
C ARG A 54 -37.27 -5.00 37.48
N SER A 55 -37.44 -5.72 36.36
CA SER A 55 -38.12 -5.25 35.10
C SER A 55 -37.57 -3.97 34.41
N SER A 56 -37.87 -3.58 33.18
CA SER A 56 -38.31 -4.15 31.88
C SER A 56 -38.03 -3.01 30.84
N ASP A 57 -37.92 -3.11 29.51
CA ASP A 57 -38.84 -3.60 28.47
C ASP A 57 -38.17 -3.48 27.08
N THR A 58 -38.76 -4.09 26.05
CA THR A 58 -38.52 -3.78 24.61
C THR A 58 -39.87 -3.46 23.94
N PRO A 59 -39.94 -2.72 22.80
CA PRO A 59 -40.03 -3.42 21.51
C PRO A 59 -39.51 -2.67 20.25
N SER A 60 -39.55 -3.40 19.14
CA SER A 60 -39.06 -3.14 17.77
C SER A 60 -39.85 -2.12 16.91
N SER A 61 -39.23 -1.55 15.86
CA SER A 61 -39.86 -1.35 14.52
C SER A 61 -38.88 -0.95 13.39
N THR A 62 -38.73 -1.86 12.43
CA THR A 62 -38.74 -1.72 10.94
C THR A 62 -38.74 -0.36 10.22
N ALA A 63 -37.90 -0.22 9.18
CA ALA A 63 -38.29 -0.14 7.75
C ALA A 63 -37.14 0.30 6.80
N ALA A 64 -37.15 -0.17 5.54
CA ALA A 64 -36.26 0.25 4.45
C ALA A 64 -37.05 0.51 3.15
N PRO A 65 -36.54 1.31 2.19
CA PRO A 65 -37.08 1.27 0.83
C PRO A 65 -36.03 1.30 -0.31
N ALA A 66 -36.39 0.60 -1.40
CA ALA A 66 -35.88 0.73 -2.77
C ALA A 66 -36.91 0.07 -3.72
N PRO A 67 -36.86 0.22 -5.06
CA PRO A 67 -36.29 1.29 -5.90
C PRO A 67 -37.40 1.95 -6.77
N ARG A 68 -37.04 2.77 -7.78
CA ARG A 68 -37.94 3.15 -8.90
C ARG A 68 -37.21 3.15 -10.25
N ALA A 69 -37.95 2.80 -11.30
CA ALA A 69 -37.51 2.78 -12.70
C ALA A 69 -38.66 3.20 -13.64
N ALA A 70 -38.33 3.31 -14.94
CA ALA A 70 -39.19 3.50 -16.12
C ALA A 70 -39.67 4.94 -16.49
N SER A 71 -39.26 5.41 -17.67
CA SER A 71 -40.16 5.65 -18.82
C SER A 71 -39.38 5.90 -20.13
N ALA A 72 -40.06 5.76 -21.28
CA ALA A 72 -39.59 5.98 -22.65
C ALA A 72 -40.58 6.92 -23.41
N ALA A 73 -40.53 7.22 -24.72
CA ALA A 73 -39.71 6.66 -25.80
C ALA A 73 -39.11 7.68 -26.84
N PRO A 74 -39.73 8.03 -28.00
CA PRO A 74 -38.96 7.90 -29.25
C PRO A 74 -39.00 9.09 -30.25
N GLY A 75 -38.16 9.00 -31.30
CA GLY A 75 -38.14 9.84 -32.52
C GLY A 75 -36.76 10.46 -32.79
N SER A 76 -36.23 10.56 -34.01
CA SER A 76 -36.72 10.17 -35.36
C SER A 76 -35.55 9.89 -36.32
N SER A 77 -35.85 9.34 -37.51
CA SER A 77 -35.03 9.41 -38.75
C SER A 77 -34.72 10.88 -39.15
N ASP A 78 -33.81 11.22 -40.08
CA ASP A 78 -33.39 10.58 -41.34
C ASP A 78 -32.00 11.11 -41.83
N PRO A 79 -31.32 10.55 -42.84
CA PRO A 79 -30.00 10.99 -43.31
C PRO A 79 -29.98 11.68 -44.70
N ALA A 80 -28.77 12.13 -45.10
CA ALA A 80 -28.29 12.41 -46.46
C ALA A 80 -28.49 13.82 -47.08
N GLN A 81 -27.34 14.40 -47.47
CA GLN A 81 -27.00 15.37 -48.54
C GLN A 81 -25.64 15.97 -48.10
N ARG A 82 -24.49 15.80 -48.77
CA ARG A 82 -24.19 15.73 -50.20
C ARG A 82 -24.88 16.85 -50.97
N ASP A 83 -24.21 17.99 -51.03
CA ASP A 83 -23.94 18.59 -52.33
C ASP A 83 -22.50 19.09 -52.42
N SER A 84 -21.99 19.03 -53.64
CA SER A 84 -20.61 19.35 -53.99
C SER A 84 -20.66 20.16 -55.27
N ASP A 85 -20.52 21.48 -55.16
CA ASP A 85 -20.42 22.36 -56.32
C ASP A 85 -19.06 23.04 -56.41
N HIS A 86 -18.66 23.27 -57.66
CA HIS A 86 -17.30 23.57 -58.06
C HIS A 86 -17.32 24.64 -59.16
N ALA A 87 -16.18 25.31 -59.34
CA ALA A 87 -15.88 26.26 -60.43
C ALA A 87 -16.39 27.72 -60.24
N PRO A 88 -15.87 28.70 -61.02
CA PRO A 88 -14.44 28.97 -61.14
C PRO A 88 -14.03 30.48 -61.25
N ARG A 89 -12.71 30.72 -61.11
CA ARG A 89 -11.86 31.74 -61.79
C ARG A 89 -12.18 33.25 -61.70
N ASP A 90 -11.14 34.02 -61.39
CA ASP A 90 -10.49 35.07 -62.23
C ASP A 90 -9.38 35.73 -61.35
N SER A 91 -8.08 35.61 -61.62
CA SER A 91 -7.22 36.17 -62.69
C SER A 91 -6.76 37.62 -62.44
N ASP A 92 -5.43 37.81 -62.45
CA ASP A 92 -4.63 39.03 -62.61
C ASP A 92 -4.76 40.22 -61.63
N SER A 93 -3.64 40.54 -60.95
CA SER A 93 -2.78 41.68 -61.36
C SER A 93 -1.49 41.80 -60.53
N ALA A 94 -0.53 42.58 -61.06
CA ALA A 94 0.91 42.54 -60.77
C ALA A 94 1.38 43.31 -59.49
N PRO A 95 2.60 43.05 -58.97
CA PRO A 95 3.07 43.62 -57.72
C PRO A 95 3.62 45.05 -57.86
N ARG A 96 3.25 45.95 -56.94
CA ARG A 96 3.91 47.25 -56.71
C ARG A 96 3.88 47.61 -55.23
N GLY A 97 5.00 48.10 -54.70
CA GLY A 97 5.06 48.63 -53.33
C GLY A 97 6.36 48.30 -52.59
N THR A 98 7.47 48.93 -52.98
CA THR A 98 8.69 48.98 -52.17
C THR A 98 8.46 49.84 -50.92
N GLY A 99 7.77 49.29 -49.92
CA GLY A 99 7.66 49.86 -48.58
C GLY A 99 8.81 49.36 -47.72
N ALA A 100 9.86 50.16 -47.59
CA ALA A 100 10.94 49.88 -46.64
C ALA A 100 10.42 50.09 -45.20
N THR A 101 9.80 49.07 -44.64
CA THR A 101 9.46 49.05 -43.21
C THR A 101 10.76 49.09 -42.40
N PRO A 102 10.95 50.07 -41.49
CA PRO A 102 12.13 50.05 -40.65
C PRO A 102 12.10 48.78 -39.79
N LEU A 103 13.22 48.04 -39.79
CA LEU A 103 13.45 46.91 -38.90
C LEU A 103 13.62 47.43 -37.47
N SER A 104 12.50 47.85 -36.87
CA SER A 104 12.45 48.19 -35.45
C SER A 104 12.84 46.94 -34.66
N GLY A 105 13.85 47.10 -33.80
CA GLY A 105 14.63 45.98 -33.27
C GLY A 105 13.75 44.87 -32.69
N GLY A 106 14.04 43.64 -33.09
CA GLY A 106 13.37 42.44 -32.60
C GLY A 106 13.68 42.16 -31.13
N GLY A 107 13.15 42.99 -30.24
CA GLY A 107 13.02 42.66 -28.84
C GLY A 107 12.15 41.42 -28.73
N VAL A 108 12.74 40.30 -28.29
CA VAL A 108 11.99 39.10 -27.92
C VAL A 108 10.85 39.56 -27.00
N PRO A 109 9.58 39.28 -27.33
CA PRO A 109 8.47 39.73 -26.50
C PRO A 109 8.70 39.25 -25.06
N LEU A 110 8.93 40.21 -24.14
CA LEU A 110 9.07 39.91 -22.73
C LEU A 110 7.76 39.33 -22.26
N VAL A 111 7.68 38.00 -22.20
CA VAL A 111 6.49 37.27 -21.76
C VAL A 111 6.10 37.83 -20.40
N PRO A 112 4.92 38.45 -20.24
CA PRO A 112 4.55 39.08 -18.99
C PRO A 112 4.57 38.03 -17.87
N VAL A 113 5.37 38.28 -16.85
CA VAL A 113 5.37 37.47 -15.62
C VAL A 113 4.02 37.71 -14.95
N ASP A 114 3.11 36.73 -15.02
CA ASP A 114 1.84 36.73 -14.29
C ASP A 114 2.10 36.22 -12.85
N PRO A 115 2.15 37.10 -11.83
CA PRO A 115 2.48 36.67 -10.47
C PRO A 115 1.38 35.79 -9.88
N GLU A 116 0.13 35.89 -10.38
CA GLU A 116 -0.97 35.05 -9.92
C GLU A 116 -0.92 33.66 -10.57
N ARG A 117 -0.34 33.49 -11.76
CA ARG A 117 0.01 32.17 -12.31
C ARG A 117 1.02 31.46 -11.41
N ASP A 118 2.08 32.14 -11.00
CA ASP A 118 3.11 31.55 -10.16
C ASP A 118 2.57 31.21 -8.76
N ARG A 119 1.75 32.09 -8.16
CA ARG A 119 1.01 31.78 -6.93
C ARG A 119 0.07 30.58 -7.08
N ARG A 120 -0.69 30.47 -8.18
CA ARG A 120 -1.55 29.30 -8.47
C ARG A 120 -0.74 28.01 -8.59
N ILE A 121 0.43 28.05 -9.24
CA ILE A 121 1.35 26.90 -9.35
C ILE A 121 1.91 26.52 -7.98
N ALA A 122 2.39 27.48 -7.19
CA ALA A 122 2.92 27.25 -5.85
C ALA A 122 1.86 26.64 -4.90
N ARG A 123 0.64 27.19 -4.89
CA ARG A 123 -0.49 26.63 -4.11
C ARG A 123 -0.80 25.20 -4.52
N ARG A 124 -0.83 24.90 -5.83
CA ARG A 124 -1.07 23.55 -6.37
C ARG A 124 0.04 22.56 -5.97
N ARG A 125 1.31 22.97 -6.05
CA ARG A 125 2.46 22.15 -5.60
C ARG A 125 2.35 21.82 -4.11
N ARG A 126 2.09 22.82 -3.27
CA ARG A 126 1.93 22.63 -1.81
C ARG A 126 0.79 21.66 -1.49
N LEU A 127 -0.35 21.80 -2.16
CA LEU A 127 -1.50 20.91 -1.98
C LEU A 127 -1.13 19.46 -2.30
N LEU A 128 -0.52 19.18 -3.46
CA LEU A 128 -0.11 17.82 -3.83
C LEU A 128 0.92 17.22 -2.86
N ILE A 129 1.85 18.02 -2.34
CA ILE A 129 2.83 17.55 -1.33
C ILE A 129 2.10 17.15 -0.04
N ILE A 130 1.21 18.00 0.48
CA ILE A 130 0.43 17.71 1.69
C ILE A 130 -0.45 16.46 1.49
N GLU A 131 -1.17 16.38 0.38
CA GLU A 131 -1.99 15.22 0.02
C GLU A 131 -1.16 13.92 -0.01
N THR A 132 0.03 13.97 -0.61
CA THR A 132 0.93 12.81 -0.69
C THR A 132 1.49 12.43 0.68
N VAL A 133 1.88 13.40 1.51
CA VAL A 133 2.35 13.16 2.88
C VAL A 133 1.24 12.54 3.73
N LEU A 134 0.00 13.02 3.62
CA LEU A 134 -1.15 12.45 4.35
C LEU A 134 -1.43 11.01 3.92
N VAL A 135 -1.45 10.72 2.61
CA VAL A 135 -1.63 9.35 2.09
C VAL A 135 -0.52 8.41 2.60
N LEU A 136 0.74 8.85 2.60
CA LEU A 136 1.84 8.05 3.15
C LEU A 136 1.71 7.87 4.68
N ALA A 137 1.36 8.92 5.42
CA ALA A 137 1.26 8.90 6.88
C ALA A 137 0.17 7.96 7.42
N ILE A 138 -0.88 7.69 6.63
CA ILE A 138 -1.93 6.69 6.96
C ILE A 138 -1.67 5.31 6.33
N SER A 139 -0.53 5.11 5.66
CA SER A 139 -0.20 3.86 4.97
C SER A 139 1.30 3.54 5.05
N LEU A 140 1.99 3.42 3.91
CA LEU A 140 3.36 2.91 3.81
C LEU A 140 4.41 3.81 4.47
N GLY A 141 4.12 5.10 4.65
CA GLY A 141 4.94 6.01 5.46
C GLY A 141 4.82 5.73 6.96
N GLN A 142 3.64 5.31 7.43
CA GLN A 142 3.47 4.77 8.79
C GLN A 142 4.31 3.49 8.97
N SER A 143 4.23 2.57 8.01
CA SER A 143 5.03 1.33 8.00
C SER A 143 6.54 1.62 7.94
N ALA A 144 6.96 2.64 7.20
CA ALA A 144 8.35 3.10 7.15
C ALA A 144 8.84 3.59 8.53
N TRP A 145 8.04 4.42 9.21
CA TRP A 145 8.37 4.92 10.54
C TRP A 145 8.52 3.78 11.56
N TYR A 146 7.54 2.87 11.64
CA TYR A 146 7.63 1.72 12.54
C TYR A 146 8.75 0.75 12.17
N SER A 147 9.14 0.66 10.90
CA SER A 147 10.28 -0.16 10.46
C SER A 147 11.63 0.40 10.93
N ILE A 148 11.78 1.72 10.95
CA ILE A 148 12.95 2.39 11.56
C ILE A 148 13.00 2.10 13.06
N LEU A 149 11.89 2.31 13.78
CA LEU A 149 11.84 2.02 15.22
C LEU A 149 12.16 0.54 15.51
N ARG A 150 11.63 -0.38 14.69
CA ARG A 150 11.86 -1.82 14.84
C ARG A 150 13.30 -2.23 14.56
N ILE A 151 13.99 -1.68 13.55
CA ILE A 151 15.41 -2.02 13.35
C ILE A 151 16.29 -1.46 14.47
N ILE A 152 15.99 -0.26 14.98
CA ILE A 152 16.70 0.33 16.14
C ILE A 152 16.53 -0.58 17.35
N GLU A 153 15.28 -0.94 17.69
CA GLU A 153 14.96 -1.85 18.79
C GLU A 153 15.74 -3.17 18.68
N ARG A 154 15.66 -3.85 17.52
CA ARG A 154 16.39 -5.09 17.25
C ARG A 154 17.90 -4.94 17.42
N MET A 155 18.49 -3.83 16.98
CA MET A 155 19.93 -3.57 17.11
C MET A 155 20.35 -3.25 18.55
N THR A 156 19.46 -2.64 19.35
CA THR A 156 19.71 -2.34 20.78
C THR A 156 19.48 -3.52 21.72
N ARG A 157 18.82 -4.60 21.27
CA ARG A 157 18.46 -5.77 22.11
C ARG A 157 19.65 -6.64 22.57
N GLY A 158 20.87 -6.39 22.08
CA GLY A 158 22.06 -7.20 22.41
C GLY A 158 22.11 -8.60 21.77
N VAL A 159 21.10 -8.95 20.97
CA VAL A 159 21.03 -10.21 20.21
C VAL A 159 21.38 -9.92 18.74
N PRO A 160 22.33 -10.64 18.10
CA PRO A 160 22.65 -10.44 16.69
C PRO A 160 21.42 -10.59 15.78
N LEU A 161 21.29 -9.75 14.74
CA LEU A 161 20.11 -9.72 13.85
C LEU A 161 19.76 -11.11 13.28
N ALA A 162 20.76 -11.88 12.85
CA ALA A 162 20.57 -13.24 12.31
C ALA A 162 20.07 -14.29 13.32
N LYS A 163 20.08 -13.98 14.62
CA LYS A 163 19.44 -14.81 15.67
C LYS A 163 18.02 -14.33 16.03
N GLN A 164 17.48 -13.36 15.30
CA GLN A 164 16.13 -12.84 15.51
C GLN A 164 15.24 -13.16 14.30
N THR A 165 13.94 -13.32 14.55
CA THR A 165 12.94 -13.61 13.50
C THR A 165 12.09 -12.37 13.19
N SER A 166 11.74 -12.21 11.92
CA SER A 166 10.67 -11.31 11.43
C SER A 166 9.55 -12.17 10.85
N THR A 167 8.43 -12.25 11.55
CA THR A 167 7.27 -13.05 11.12
C THR A 167 6.29 -12.20 10.31
N LEU A 168 5.92 -12.71 9.14
CA LEU A 168 4.86 -12.24 8.27
C LEU A 168 3.68 -13.22 8.35
N ASN A 169 2.47 -12.73 8.03
CA ASN A 169 1.25 -13.55 8.01
C ASN A 169 1.13 -14.42 9.28
N ALA A 170 1.04 -13.78 10.45
CA ALA A 170 0.94 -14.46 11.74
C ALA A 170 -0.54 -14.72 12.11
N SER A 171 -0.82 -15.77 12.88
CA SER A 171 -2.13 -15.99 13.49
C SER A 171 -2.39 -14.95 14.58
N VAL A 172 -3.53 -14.23 14.52
CA VAL A 172 -4.01 -13.31 15.57
C VAL A 172 -4.64 -14.09 16.73
N THR A 173 -5.34 -15.18 16.41
CA THR A 173 -6.03 -16.01 17.39
C THR A 173 -5.65 -17.49 17.23
N PRO A 174 -4.44 -17.88 17.68
CA PRO A 174 -4.03 -19.28 17.73
C PRO A 174 -5.08 -20.17 18.40
N GLY A 175 -5.28 -21.37 17.85
CA GLY A 175 -6.32 -22.30 18.30
C GLY A 175 -7.77 -21.94 17.90
N ARG A 176 -8.01 -20.81 17.23
CA ARG A 176 -9.36 -20.38 16.78
C ARG A 176 -9.38 -20.06 15.27
N PRO A 177 -9.32 -21.08 14.37
CA PRO A 177 -9.06 -20.85 12.94
C PRO A 177 -10.11 -20.01 12.21
N TRP A 178 -11.40 -20.11 12.57
CA TRP A 178 -12.46 -19.32 11.92
C TRP A 178 -12.36 -17.83 12.27
N LEU A 179 -11.95 -17.52 13.51
CA LEU A 179 -11.77 -16.14 13.98
C LEU A 179 -10.49 -15.55 13.38
N ASP A 180 -9.44 -16.38 13.25
CA ASP A 180 -8.19 -15.98 12.59
C ASP A 180 -8.44 -15.62 11.12
N LEU A 181 -9.16 -16.46 10.38
CA LEU A 181 -9.60 -16.17 9.01
C LEU A 181 -10.35 -14.82 8.94
N GLY A 182 -11.23 -14.54 9.90
CA GLY A 182 -11.93 -13.26 10.03
C GLY A 182 -10.98 -12.06 10.17
N TYR A 183 -9.93 -12.18 10.98
CA TYR A 183 -8.87 -11.18 11.08
C TYR A 183 -8.06 -11.04 9.78
N GLN A 184 -7.59 -12.14 9.18
CA GLN A 184 -6.79 -12.06 7.94
C GLN A 184 -7.57 -11.40 6.79
N LEU A 185 -8.85 -11.77 6.61
CA LEU A 185 -9.71 -11.17 5.60
C LEU A 185 -10.01 -9.69 5.89
N SER A 186 -10.08 -9.29 7.16
CA SER A 186 -10.25 -7.89 7.57
C SER A 186 -8.98 -7.08 7.27
N ASP A 187 -7.81 -7.58 7.65
CA ASP A 187 -6.51 -6.95 7.35
C ASP A 187 -6.30 -6.80 5.84
N ILE A 188 -6.67 -7.81 5.05
CA ILE A 188 -6.67 -7.76 3.58
C ILE A 188 -7.63 -6.69 3.05
N ALA A 189 -8.89 -6.67 3.52
CA ALA A 189 -9.90 -5.73 3.04
C ALA A 189 -9.53 -4.27 3.35
N PHE A 190 -9.07 -4.00 4.58
CA PHE A 190 -8.63 -2.65 4.99
C PHE A 190 -7.27 -2.27 4.39
N GLY A 191 -6.37 -3.23 4.15
CA GLY A 191 -5.07 -2.99 3.49
C GLY A 191 -5.18 -2.47 2.06
N VAL A 192 -6.26 -2.78 1.34
CA VAL A 192 -6.53 -2.23 -0.01
C VAL A 192 -7.03 -0.77 0.04
N VAL A 193 -7.61 -0.30 1.16
CA VAL A 193 -8.27 1.02 1.23
C VAL A 193 -7.34 2.20 0.90
N PRO A 194 -6.07 2.28 1.37
CA PRO A 194 -5.17 3.37 0.99
C PRO A 194 -4.86 3.42 -0.52
N ALA A 195 -4.86 2.28 -1.21
CA ALA A 195 -4.69 2.23 -2.67
C ALA A 195 -5.92 2.81 -3.38
N LEU A 196 -7.12 2.47 -2.92
CA LEU A 196 -8.37 3.03 -3.45
C LEU A 196 -8.45 4.54 -3.20
N LEU A 197 -8.06 5.00 -2.02
CA LEU A 197 -7.98 6.43 -1.68
C LEU A 197 -6.96 7.17 -2.57
N ALA A 198 -5.79 6.58 -2.80
CA ALA A 198 -4.78 7.13 -3.70
C ALA A 198 -5.29 7.26 -5.16
N ILE A 199 -6.00 6.24 -5.66
CA ILE A 199 -6.66 6.29 -6.99
C ILE A 199 -7.76 7.37 -7.01
N TYR A 200 -8.60 7.44 -5.98
CA TYR A 200 -9.67 8.43 -5.86
C TYR A 200 -9.14 9.87 -5.86
N LEU A 201 -8.11 10.15 -5.06
CA LEU A 201 -7.46 11.46 -5.02
C LEU A 201 -6.81 11.79 -6.37
N LEU A 202 -6.14 10.84 -7.01
CA LEU A 202 -5.55 11.03 -8.34
C LEU A 202 -6.62 11.30 -9.42
N ALA A 203 -7.84 10.81 -9.23
CA ALA A 203 -8.98 10.99 -10.14
C ALA A 203 -9.75 12.31 -9.94
N THR A 204 -9.74 12.85 -8.72
CA THR A 204 -10.55 14.01 -8.34
C THR A 204 -9.73 15.28 -8.15
N VAL A 205 -8.59 15.18 -7.44
CA VAL A 205 -7.75 16.33 -7.10
C VAL A 205 -6.64 16.49 -8.15
N ASN A 206 -6.69 17.59 -8.92
CA ASN A 206 -5.72 17.92 -9.97
C ASN A 206 -5.37 16.70 -10.87
N PRO A 207 -6.34 16.16 -11.64
CA PRO A 207 -6.15 14.90 -12.36
C PRO A 207 -5.00 14.96 -13.38
N PRO A 208 -4.32 13.85 -13.65
CA PRO A 208 -3.28 13.79 -14.68
C PRO A 208 -3.89 13.99 -16.07
N ARG A 209 -3.12 14.61 -17.00
CA ARG A 209 -3.53 14.75 -18.41
C ARG A 209 -3.83 13.37 -19.01
N GLY A 210 -4.98 13.24 -19.69
CA GLY A 210 -5.50 11.96 -20.20
C GLY A 210 -6.27 11.12 -19.16
N GLY A 211 -6.38 11.58 -17.92
CA GLY A 211 -7.10 10.88 -16.84
C GLY A 211 -6.32 9.72 -16.22
N VAL A 212 -6.78 9.25 -15.06
CA VAL A 212 -6.09 8.24 -14.23
C VAL A 212 -5.91 6.92 -14.96
N ARG A 213 -6.95 6.44 -15.66
CA ARG A 213 -6.91 5.18 -16.38
C ARG A 213 -5.79 5.14 -17.42
N HIS A 214 -5.63 6.21 -18.20
CA HIS A 214 -4.53 6.32 -19.16
C HIS A 214 -3.18 6.48 -18.44
N ARG A 215 -3.12 7.30 -17.38
CA ARG A 215 -1.89 7.58 -16.64
C ARG A 215 -1.29 6.36 -15.93
N LEU A 216 -2.13 5.44 -15.46
CA LEU A 216 -1.74 4.17 -14.82
C LEU A 216 -1.74 2.98 -15.80
N GLY A 217 -2.10 3.19 -17.06
CA GLY A 217 -2.12 2.15 -18.10
C GLY A 217 -3.24 1.12 -17.94
N LEU A 218 -4.31 1.47 -17.21
CA LEU A 218 -5.50 0.65 -16.95
C LEU A 218 -6.50 0.70 -18.13
N VAL A 219 -5.97 0.60 -19.34
CA VAL A 219 -6.68 0.65 -20.62
C VAL A 219 -6.36 -0.63 -21.42
N GLY A 220 -7.41 -1.32 -21.89
CA GLY A 220 -7.28 -2.54 -22.69
C GLY A 220 -6.76 -2.27 -24.11
N PRO A 221 -6.45 -3.32 -24.91
CA PRO A 221 -6.71 -4.74 -24.68
C PRO A 221 -5.48 -5.53 -24.14
N ARG A 222 -4.37 -4.87 -23.80
CA ARG A 222 -3.07 -5.52 -23.53
C ARG A 222 -2.94 -6.16 -22.12
N TRP A 223 -4.02 -6.69 -21.54
CA TRP A 223 -3.97 -7.27 -20.18
C TRP A 223 -3.24 -8.61 -20.13
N GLY A 224 -3.45 -9.52 -21.09
CA GLY A 224 -2.72 -10.80 -21.15
C GLY A 224 -1.20 -10.61 -21.28
N HIS A 225 -0.77 -9.60 -22.06
CA HIS A 225 0.64 -9.21 -22.14
C HIS A 225 1.17 -8.67 -20.79
N ASP A 226 0.36 -8.00 -19.98
CA ASP A 226 0.80 -7.52 -18.66
C ASP A 226 0.96 -8.65 -17.65
N LEU A 227 0.10 -9.67 -17.72
CA LEU A 227 0.27 -10.88 -16.91
C LEU A 227 1.62 -11.55 -17.24
N GLY A 228 1.88 -11.81 -18.53
CA GLY A 228 3.14 -12.42 -18.98
C GLY A 228 4.37 -11.56 -18.66
N ALA A 229 4.31 -10.26 -18.91
CA ALA A 229 5.39 -9.33 -18.57
C ALA A 229 5.65 -9.27 -17.06
N GLY A 230 4.60 -9.33 -16.23
CA GLY A 230 4.73 -9.38 -14.77
C GLY A 230 5.46 -10.64 -14.30
N VAL A 231 5.15 -11.81 -14.86
CA VAL A 231 5.89 -13.06 -14.55
C VAL A 231 7.37 -12.95 -14.94
N VAL A 232 7.69 -12.37 -16.11
CA VAL A 232 9.08 -12.16 -16.54
C VAL A 232 9.83 -11.19 -15.61
N ILE A 233 9.18 -10.09 -15.20
CA ILE A 233 9.75 -9.14 -14.22
C ILE A 233 9.96 -9.81 -12.86
N ALA A 234 9.01 -10.63 -12.40
CA ALA A 234 9.13 -11.40 -11.16
C ALA A 234 10.32 -12.36 -11.20
N ALA A 235 10.52 -13.09 -12.30
CA ALA A 235 11.68 -13.97 -12.45
C ALA A 235 13.01 -13.18 -12.45
N ALA A 236 13.05 -12.06 -13.19
CA ALA A 236 14.24 -11.22 -13.32
C ALA A 236 14.65 -10.51 -12.01
N ILE A 237 13.70 -10.24 -11.10
CA ILE A 237 13.97 -9.65 -9.78
C ILE A 237 14.15 -10.73 -8.71
N GLY A 238 13.28 -11.75 -8.70
CA GLY A 238 13.19 -12.77 -7.67
C GLY A 238 14.36 -13.74 -7.67
N ILE A 239 14.85 -14.18 -8.83
CA ILE A 239 15.98 -15.11 -8.90
C ILE A 239 17.26 -14.46 -8.31
N PRO A 240 17.67 -13.24 -8.71
CA PRO A 240 18.74 -12.51 -8.00
C PRO A 240 18.39 -12.19 -6.54
N GLY A 241 17.12 -11.90 -6.24
CA GLY A 241 16.63 -11.59 -4.89
C GLY A 241 16.84 -12.73 -3.89
N LEU A 242 16.63 -13.99 -4.31
CA LEU A 242 16.95 -15.17 -3.50
C LEU A 242 18.44 -15.25 -3.18
N GLY A 243 19.31 -14.94 -4.15
CA GLY A 243 20.76 -14.85 -3.95
C GLY A 243 21.14 -13.75 -2.95
N LEU A 244 20.52 -12.56 -3.06
CA LEU A 244 20.72 -11.45 -2.13
C LEU A 244 20.24 -11.80 -0.71
N TYR A 245 19.10 -12.47 -0.56
CA TYR A 245 18.60 -12.95 0.72
C TYR A 245 19.57 -13.95 1.36
N ALA A 246 20.02 -14.96 0.61
CA ALA A 246 20.96 -15.97 1.08
C ALA A 246 22.30 -15.34 1.52
N ALA A 247 22.86 -14.44 0.71
CA ALA A 247 24.08 -13.69 1.04
C ALA A 247 23.89 -12.83 2.30
N SER A 248 22.77 -12.12 2.42
CA SER A 248 22.47 -11.25 3.57
C SER A 248 22.25 -12.04 4.87
N ARG A 249 21.68 -13.25 4.78
CA ARG A 249 21.55 -14.18 5.91
C ARG A 249 22.93 -14.73 6.32
N ALA A 250 23.76 -15.13 5.35
CA ALA A 250 25.12 -15.62 5.60
C ALA A 250 26.04 -14.55 6.22
N LEU A 251 25.90 -13.28 5.80
CA LEU A 251 26.63 -12.13 6.36
C LEU A 251 26.12 -11.68 7.74
N GLY A 252 25.03 -12.27 8.25
CA GLY A 252 24.49 -11.94 9.57
C GLY A 252 23.70 -10.63 9.67
N ILE A 253 23.50 -9.92 8.55
CA ILE A 253 22.92 -8.56 8.48
C ILE A 253 21.39 -8.53 8.32
N ASN A 254 20.76 -9.70 8.17
CA ASN A 254 19.31 -9.89 8.08
C ASN A 254 18.78 -10.66 9.30
N THR A 255 17.49 -10.46 9.58
CA THR A 255 16.71 -11.38 10.42
C THR A 255 16.29 -12.63 9.64
N THR A 256 15.99 -13.72 10.34
CA THR A 256 15.28 -14.85 9.72
C THR A 256 13.86 -14.40 9.39
N VAL A 257 13.52 -14.32 8.10
CA VAL A 257 12.18 -13.93 7.65
C VAL A 257 11.30 -15.17 7.59
N GLN A 258 10.40 -15.31 8.57
CA GLN A 258 9.35 -16.33 8.57
C GLN A 258 8.17 -15.79 7.76
N ALA A 259 8.08 -16.18 6.49
CA ALA A 259 7.13 -15.57 5.54
C ALA A 259 5.65 -15.97 5.76
N SER A 260 5.41 -17.03 6.54
CA SER A 260 4.10 -17.39 7.09
C SER A 260 4.25 -18.06 8.46
N ALA A 261 3.36 -17.74 9.39
CA ALA A 261 3.10 -18.52 10.61
C ALA A 261 1.63 -19.01 10.67
N LEU A 262 0.93 -19.02 9.53
CA LEU A 262 -0.38 -19.64 9.36
C LEU A 262 -0.22 -21.11 9.00
N GLN A 263 -0.93 -21.98 9.72
CA GLN A 263 -0.79 -23.44 9.62
C GLN A 263 -2.08 -24.17 10.05
N GLY A 264 -2.24 -25.41 9.60
CA GLY A 264 -3.30 -26.31 10.07
C GLY A 264 -4.73 -26.03 9.58
N ALA A 265 -4.94 -25.14 8.60
CA ALA A 265 -6.26 -24.87 8.04
C ALA A 265 -6.24 -24.78 6.50
N TRP A 266 -7.33 -25.22 5.85
CA TRP A 266 -7.46 -25.27 4.39
C TRP A 266 -7.37 -23.89 3.72
N TRP A 267 -7.81 -22.84 4.42
CA TRP A 267 -7.86 -21.47 3.92
C TRP A 267 -6.51 -20.76 3.92
N VAL A 268 -5.46 -21.36 4.52
CA VAL A 268 -4.13 -20.73 4.63
C VAL A 268 -3.57 -20.34 3.27
N ILE A 269 -3.47 -21.26 2.31
CA ILE A 269 -2.92 -20.96 0.98
C ILE A 269 -3.76 -19.90 0.24
N PRO A 270 -5.10 -20.02 0.15
CA PRO A 270 -5.95 -18.94 -0.39
C PRO A 270 -5.71 -17.57 0.26
N VAL A 271 -5.59 -17.51 1.59
CA VAL A 271 -5.36 -16.25 2.33
C VAL A 271 -3.96 -15.69 2.05
N LEU A 272 -2.91 -16.51 2.00
CA LEU A 272 -1.57 -16.05 1.64
C LEU A 272 -1.52 -15.48 0.21
N ILE A 273 -2.26 -16.07 -0.73
CA ILE A 273 -2.40 -15.53 -2.10
C ILE A 273 -3.14 -14.19 -2.09
N LEU A 274 -4.23 -14.06 -1.32
CA LEU A 274 -4.96 -12.80 -1.19
C LEU A 274 -4.13 -11.71 -0.49
N ALA A 275 -3.30 -12.07 0.51
CA ALA A 275 -2.36 -11.17 1.16
C ALA A 275 -1.27 -10.68 0.18
N ALA A 276 -0.70 -11.58 -0.62
CA ALA A 276 0.26 -11.23 -1.68
C ALA A 276 -0.35 -10.27 -2.73
N VAL A 277 -1.61 -10.50 -3.14
CA VAL A 277 -2.34 -9.58 -4.02
C VAL A 277 -2.58 -8.23 -3.33
N MET A 278 -2.95 -8.22 -2.05
CA MET A 278 -3.20 -7.00 -1.30
C MET A 278 -1.94 -6.15 -1.16
N ASN A 279 -0.81 -6.74 -0.77
CA ASN A 279 0.49 -6.06 -0.67
C ASN A 279 0.87 -5.44 -2.02
N ALA A 280 0.84 -6.24 -3.09
CA ALA A 280 1.15 -5.78 -4.44
C ALA A 280 0.24 -4.64 -4.91
N VAL A 281 -1.07 -4.73 -4.66
CA VAL A 281 -2.03 -3.66 -4.98
C VAL A 281 -1.74 -2.41 -4.15
N LEU A 282 -1.50 -2.53 -2.85
CA LEU A 282 -1.19 -1.42 -1.95
C LEU A 282 0.10 -0.72 -2.37
N GLU A 283 1.19 -1.46 -2.43
CA GLU A 283 2.52 -0.92 -2.66
C GLU A 283 2.74 -0.38 -4.06
N GLU A 284 2.36 -1.12 -5.10
CA GLU A 284 2.55 -0.63 -6.47
C GLU A 284 1.60 0.53 -6.76
N THR A 285 0.35 0.51 -6.26
CA THR A 285 -0.58 1.64 -6.48
C THR A 285 -0.11 2.90 -5.75
N VAL A 286 0.25 2.80 -4.46
CA VAL A 286 0.63 3.98 -3.67
C VAL A 286 2.02 4.49 -4.05
N MET A 287 3.04 3.62 -4.09
CA MET A 287 4.43 4.03 -4.33
C MET A 287 4.74 4.27 -5.80
N ILE A 288 4.28 3.40 -6.70
CA ILE A 288 4.66 3.49 -8.12
C ILE A 288 3.61 4.25 -8.94
N GLY A 289 2.33 3.90 -8.82
CA GLY A 289 1.26 4.55 -9.57
C GLY A 289 1.01 6.00 -9.14
N TYR A 290 0.71 6.20 -7.85
CA TYR A 290 0.28 7.47 -7.27
C TYR A 290 1.45 8.40 -6.95
N LEU A 291 2.36 8.01 -6.05
CA LEU A 291 3.45 8.85 -5.56
C LEU A 291 4.34 9.38 -6.70
N ILE A 292 4.79 8.51 -7.62
CA ILE A 292 5.57 8.93 -8.78
C ILE A 292 4.77 9.91 -9.65
N THR A 293 3.48 9.66 -9.88
CA THR A 293 2.64 10.57 -10.67
C THR A 293 2.48 11.92 -9.96
N ARG A 294 2.23 11.95 -8.64
CA ARG A 294 2.07 13.18 -7.87
C ARG A 294 3.35 14.02 -7.84
N TRP A 295 4.51 13.41 -7.58
CA TRP A 295 5.76 14.17 -7.52
C TRP A 295 6.24 14.64 -8.90
N LEU A 296 5.94 13.91 -9.98
CA LEU A 296 6.08 14.42 -11.35
C LEU A 296 5.10 15.58 -11.65
N GLN A 297 3.88 15.58 -11.10
CA GLN A 297 2.94 16.72 -11.20
C GLN A 297 3.40 17.94 -10.38
N VAL A 298 4.08 17.74 -9.24
CA VAL A 298 4.77 18.80 -8.50
C VAL A 298 5.91 19.40 -9.34
N GLY A 299 6.53 18.60 -10.20
CA GLY A 299 7.59 19.00 -11.14
C GLY A 299 8.99 18.57 -10.71
N TRP A 300 9.11 17.53 -9.87
CA TRP A 300 10.39 16.92 -9.55
C TRP A 300 10.91 16.08 -10.73
N SER A 301 12.23 15.88 -10.81
CA SER A 301 12.84 15.08 -11.88
C SER A 301 12.47 13.60 -11.75
N THR A 302 12.37 12.88 -12.87
CA THR A 302 12.11 11.43 -12.89
C THR A 302 13.10 10.65 -12.03
N LEU A 303 14.39 11.02 -12.06
CA LEU A 303 15.43 10.39 -11.26
C LEU A 303 15.20 10.59 -9.76
N THR A 304 14.97 11.84 -9.32
CA THR A 304 14.68 12.18 -7.92
C THR A 304 13.48 11.39 -7.41
N VAL A 305 12.41 11.33 -8.20
CA VAL A 305 11.15 10.69 -7.82
C VAL A 305 11.29 9.17 -7.73
N VAL A 306 11.96 8.52 -8.69
CA VAL A 306 12.20 7.07 -8.64
C VAL A 306 13.11 6.70 -7.46
N LEU A 307 14.22 7.43 -7.25
CA LEU A 307 15.15 7.15 -6.15
C LEU A 307 14.49 7.35 -4.78
N ALA A 308 13.73 8.43 -4.59
CA ALA A 308 13.06 8.69 -3.32
C ALA A 308 11.91 7.70 -3.06
N SER A 309 11.14 7.30 -4.09
CA SER A 309 10.13 6.24 -3.97
C SER A 309 10.77 4.89 -3.61
N ALA A 310 11.89 4.54 -4.25
CA ALA A 310 12.65 3.33 -3.97
C ALA A 310 13.22 3.31 -2.55
N LEU A 311 13.75 4.45 -2.08
CA LEU A 311 14.26 4.58 -0.73
C LEU A 311 13.16 4.41 0.32
N ILE A 312 12.00 5.06 0.14
CA ILE A 312 10.85 4.88 1.04
C ILE A 312 10.40 3.41 1.08
N ARG A 313 10.41 2.71 -0.07
CA ARG A 313 10.15 1.27 -0.13
C ARG A 313 11.15 0.47 0.69
N GLY A 314 12.45 0.68 0.48
CA GLY A 314 13.48 0.08 1.34
C GLY A 314 13.20 0.31 2.83
N THR A 315 12.86 1.54 3.22
CA THR A 315 12.60 1.92 4.61
C THR A 315 11.43 1.14 5.23
N TYR A 316 10.30 0.92 4.55
CA TYR A 316 9.21 0.11 5.11
C TYR A 316 9.44 -1.40 5.10
N HIS A 317 10.56 -1.89 4.55
CA HIS A 317 11.07 -3.25 4.74
C HIS A 317 12.26 -3.35 5.69
N LEU A 318 12.76 -2.24 6.21
CA LEU A 318 13.98 -2.18 7.03
C LEU A 318 13.91 -3.05 8.30
N TYR A 319 12.70 -3.34 8.81
CA TYR A 319 12.49 -4.25 9.94
C TYR A 319 12.98 -5.69 9.71
N GLN A 320 13.13 -6.09 8.45
CA GLN A 320 13.65 -7.41 8.03
C GLN A 320 15.18 -7.48 8.14
N GLY A 321 15.87 -6.33 8.16
CA GLY A 321 17.32 -6.18 8.13
C GLY A 321 17.83 -5.50 6.86
N TRP A 322 19.15 -5.34 6.76
CA TRP A 322 19.80 -4.51 5.74
C TRP A 322 19.69 -5.06 4.31
N GLY A 323 19.66 -6.39 4.15
CA GLY A 323 19.40 -7.04 2.87
C GLY A 323 17.95 -6.91 2.43
N GLY A 324 17.00 -6.99 3.38
CA GLY A 324 15.57 -6.72 3.13
C GLY A 324 15.33 -5.28 2.68
N PHE A 325 15.97 -4.31 3.33
CA PHE A 325 16.02 -2.91 2.88
C PHE A 325 16.60 -2.79 1.46
N LEU A 326 17.82 -3.29 1.22
CA LEU A 326 18.53 -3.09 -0.04
C LEU A 326 17.82 -3.74 -1.23
N GLY A 327 17.33 -4.97 -1.08
CA GLY A 327 16.56 -5.66 -2.13
C GLY A 327 15.32 -4.87 -2.54
N ASN A 328 14.65 -4.25 -1.57
CA ASN A 328 13.45 -3.44 -1.79
C ASN A 328 13.74 -2.04 -2.37
N VAL A 329 14.91 -1.44 -2.08
CA VAL A 329 15.40 -0.27 -2.83
C VAL A 329 15.64 -0.64 -4.29
N VAL A 330 16.33 -1.76 -4.57
CA VAL A 330 16.62 -2.19 -5.95
C VAL A 330 15.33 -2.51 -6.71
N MET A 331 14.42 -3.29 -6.13
CA MET A 331 13.11 -3.61 -6.73
C MET A 331 12.29 -2.34 -6.98
N GLY A 332 12.16 -1.45 -5.98
CA GLY A 332 11.42 -0.20 -6.12
C GLY A 332 11.99 0.72 -7.21
N ALA A 333 13.32 0.76 -7.36
CA ALA A 333 13.98 1.50 -8.43
C ALA A 333 13.67 0.89 -9.81
N VAL A 334 13.79 -0.44 -9.95
CA VAL A 334 13.49 -1.16 -11.20
C VAL A 334 12.04 -0.96 -11.62
N LEU A 335 11.08 -1.20 -10.72
CA LEU A 335 9.65 -1.04 -11.03
C LEU A 335 9.29 0.43 -11.33
N GLY A 336 9.88 1.39 -10.60
CA GLY A 336 9.73 2.82 -10.90
C GLY A 336 10.29 3.24 -12.27
N LEU A 337 11.44 2.68 -12.67
CA LEU A 337 12.03 2.87 -14.00
C LEU A 337 11.20 2.23 -15.12
N ILE A 338 10.59 1.06 -14.88
CA ILE A 338 9.66 0.44 -15.82
C ILE A 338 8.38 1.29 -15.92
N PHE A 339 7.76 1.68 -14.79
CA PHE A 339 6.55 2.50 -14.78
C PHE A 339 6.72 3.85 -15.48
N THR A 340 7.83 4.56 -15.21
CA THR A 340 8.05 5.89 -15.77
C THR A 340 8.17 5.88 -17.30
N ARG A 341 8.67 4.76 -17.88
CA ARG A 341 8.74 4.52 -19.33
C ARG A 341 7.45 3.95 -19.92
N THR A 342 6.88 2.88 -19.34
CA THR A 342 5.73 2.16 -19.92
C THR A 342 4.38 2.80 -19.58
N ARG A 343 4.29 3.45 -18.41
CA ARG A 343 3.05 3.94 -17.78
C ARG A 343 2.00 2.86 -17.53
N ARG A 344 2.43 1.62 -17.27
CA ARG A 344 1.54 0.48 -17.00
C ARG A 344 1.79 -0.04 -15.59
N LEU A 345 0.75 0.00 -14.76
CA LEU A 345 0.81 -0.44 -13.36
C LEU A 345 0.59 -1.95 -13.21
N LEU A 346 -0.34 -2.53 -13.99
CA LEU A 346 -0.71 -3.94 -13.91
C LEU A 346 0.46 -4.95 -13.96
N PRO A 347 1.46 -4.86 -14.86
CA PRO A 347 2.55 -5.84 -14.88
C PRO A 347 3.43 -5.76 -13.62
N LEU A 348 3.46 -4.60 -12.94
CA LEU A 348 4.24 -4.40 -11.71
C LEU A 348 3.51 -5.01 -10.51
N VAL A 349 2.19 -4.81 -10.44
CA VAL A 349 1.31 -5.49 -9.46
C VAL A 349 1.45 -7.01 -9.62
N VAL A 350 1.35 -7.53 -10.85
CA VAL A 350 1.53 -8.97 -11.12
C VAL A 350 2.92 -9.45 -10.70
N ALA A 351 3.97 -8.70 -11.03
CA ALA A 351 5.33 -9.08 -10.65
C ALA A 351 5.51 -9.18 -9.13
N HIS A 352 5.00 -8.19 -8.39
CA HIS A 352 5.01 -8.19 -6.93
C HIS A 352 4.17 -9.35 -6.36
N THR A 353 2.94 -9.56 -6.84
CA THR A 353 2.09 -10.68 -6.40
C THR A 353 2.79 -12.02 -6.58
N VAL A 354 3.50 -12.25 -7.70
CA VAL A 354 4.23 -13.50 -7.94
C VAL A 354 5.39 -13.66 -6.95
N LEU A 355 6.15 -12.58 -6.66
CA LEU A 355 7.23 -12.60 -5.68
C LEU A 355 6.71 -12.92 -4.26
N ASP A 356 5.60 -12.29 -3.86
CA ASP A 356 4.99 -12.53 -2.55
C ASP A 356 4.34 -13.92 -2.45
N VAL A 357 3.66 -14.40 -3.49
CA VAL A 357 3.10 -15.78 -3.50
C VAL A 357 4.22 -16.81 -3.40
N VAL A 358 5.30 -16.67 -4.17
CA VAL A 358 6.47 -17.57 -4.09
C VAL A 358 7.09 -17.51 -2.69
N SER A 359 7.17 -16.33 -2.07
CA SER A 359 7.71 -16.17 -0.72
C SER A 359 6.80 -16.77 0.35
N PHE A 360 5.51 -16.44 0.36
CA PHE A 360 4.56 -16.81 1.41
C PHE A 360 4.14 -18.28 1.32
N VAL A 361 3.68 -18.71 0.13
CA VAL A 361 3.23 -20.09 -0.10
C VAL A 361 4.42 -21.03 -0.20
N GLY A 362 5.50 -20.60 -0.86
CA GLY A 362 6.75 -21.38 -0.91
C GLY A 362 7.32 -21.63 0.48
N TYR A 363 7.39 -20.62 1.36
CA TYR A 363 7.81 -20.83 2.75
C TYR A 363 6.87 -21.76 3.50
N ALA A 364 5.54 -21.56 3.42
CA ALA A 364 4.56 -22.39 4.12
C ALA A 364 4.62 -23.88 3.69
N LEU A 365 5.00 -24.16 2.44
CA LEU A 365 5.15 -25.53 1.93
C LEU A 365 6.56 -26.12 2.17
N LEU A 366 7.62 -25.31 2.17
CA LEU A 366 9.01 -25.79 2.22
C LEU A 366 9.67 -25.74 3.59
N ALA A 367 9.28 -24.80 4.47
CA ALA A 367 9.88 -24.69 5.81
C ALA A 367 9.74 -25.97 6.67
N PRO A 368 8.63 -26.73 6.63
CA PRO A 368 8.54 -28.02 7.32
C PRO A 368 9.52 -29.10 6.83
N HIS A 369 10.15 -28.90 5.66
CA HIS A 369 11.04 -29.86 5.00
C HIS A 369 12.51 -29.38 4.92
N LEU A 370 12.78 -28.09 5.17
CA LEU A 370 14.08 -27.47 5.02
C LEU A 370 14.52 -26.81 6.33
N SER A 371 15.37 -27.49 7.11
CA SER A 371 15.84 -27.05 8.44
C SER A 371 16.65 -25.74 8.47
N TRP A 372 16.92 -25.14 7.31
CA TRP A 372 17.62 -23.87 7.17
C TRP A 372 16.70 -22.68 6.87
N LEU A 373 15.39 -22.91 6.61
CA LEU A 373 14.40 -21.84 6.42
C LEU A 373 13.93 -21.28 7.77
#